data_AF-A0A377AY91-F1
#
_entry.id   AF-A0A377AY91-F1
#
_cell.length_a   1.000
_cell.length_b   1.000
_cell.length_c   1.000
_cell.angle_alpha   90.00
_cell.angle_beta   90.00
_cell.angle_gamma   90.00
#
_symmetry.space_group_name_H-M   'P 1'
#
loop_
_entity.id
_entity.type
_entity.pdbx_description
1 polymer ?
#
loop_
_entity_poly.entity_id
_entity_poly.type
_entity_poly.pdbx_seq_one_letter_code
_entity_poly.pdbx_strand_id
1 'polypeptide(L)'
;MSNNALQTIINARLPGEEGLWQIHLQDGKISAIDAQSGVMPITENSLDAEQGLVIPPFVEPHIHLDTTQTAGQPNWNQSGTLFEGIERWAERKALLTHDDVKQRAWQTLKWQIANGIQHVRTHVDVSDATLTALKAMLEVKQEVAPWIDLQIVAFLRKGFVVSQR
;
A
#
# COMPACT_ATOMS: atom_id res chain seq x y z
N MET A 1 8.78 -10.75 -31.50
CA MET A 1 7.82 -10.78 -30.37
C MET A 1 7.01 -9.51 -30.46
N SER A 2 5.71 -9.59 -30.75
CA SER A 2 4.84 -8.41 -30.79
C SER A 2 4.85 -7.76 -29.41
N ASN A 3 5.07 -6.45 -29.37
CA ASN A 3 5.10 -5.70 -28.13
C ASN A 3 3.65 -5.50 -27.67
N ASN A 4 3.09 -6.48 -26.96
CA ASN A 4 1.71 -6.46 -26.41
C ASN A 4 1.56 -5.47 -25.22
N ALA A 5 2.40 -4.43 -25.16
CA ALA A 5 2.33 -3.41 -24.14
C ALA A 5 1.19 -2.44 -24.45
N LEU A 6 0.46 -2.05 -23.41
CA LEU A 6 -0.55 -1.00 -23.48
C LEU A 6 0.05 0.30 -24.03
N GLN A 7 -0.61 0.89 -25.03
CA GLN A 7 -0.22 2.15 -25.66
C GLN A 7 -1.18 3.28 -25.30
N THR A 8 -2.46 2.97 -25.07
CA THR A 8 -3.48 3.99 -24.79
C THR A 8 -4.53 3.52 -23.80
N ILE A 9 -5.04 4.44 -22.99
CA ILE A 9 -6.31 4.32 -22.27
C ILE A 9 -7.30 5.26 -22.94
N ILE A 10 -8.43 4.75 -23.42
CA ILE A 10 -9.45 5.53 -24.15
C ILE A 10 -10.73 5.64 -23.35
N ASN A 11 -11.58 6.61 -23.71
CA ASN A 11 -12.90 6.82 -23.11
C ASN A 11 -12.84 7.04 -21.59
N ALA A 12 -11.75 7.63 -21.10
CA ALA A 12 -11.58 7.90 -19.68
C ALA A 12 -12.33 9.17 -19.28
N ARG A 13 -12.93 9.17 -18.08
CA ARG A 13 -13.30 10.41 -17.38
C ARG A 13 -12.20 10.77 -16.39
N LEU A 14 -11.92 12.07 -16.26
CA LEU A 14 -10.96 12.59 -15.29
C LEU A 14 -11.69 13.47 -14.25
N PRO A 15 -11.37 13.40 -12.95
CA PRO A 15 -12.01 14.23 -11.94
C PRO A 15 -11.83 15.72 -12.23
N GLY A 16 -12.91 16.49 -12.20
CA GLY A 16 -12.88 17.95 -12.40
C GLY A 16 -12.82 18.40 -13.87
N GLU A 17 -12.73 17.46 -14.81
CA GLU A 17 -12.74 17.73 -16.24
C GLU A 17 -14.03 17.22 -16.89
N GLU A 18 -14.55 17.98 -17.86
CA GLU A 18 -15.71 17.57 -18.64
C GLU A 18 -15.30 16.64 -19.80
N GLY A 19 -16.26 15.85 -20.30
CA GLY A 19 -16.07 15.02 -21.49
C GLY A 19 -15.28 13.73 -21.26
N LEU A 20 -14.64 13.26 -22.34
CA LEU A 20 -13.84 12.03 -22.39
C LEU A 20 -12.41 12.35 -22.79
N TRP A 21 -11.48 11.54 -22.32
CA TRP A 21 -10.05 11.75 -22.48
C TRP A 21 -9.36 10.47 -22.93
N GLN A 22 -8.29 10.65 -23.70
CA GLN A 22 -7.35 9.61 -24.10
C GLN A 22 -6.02 9.85 -23.40
N ILE A 23 -5.46 8.81 -22.78
CA ILE A 23 -4.15 8.86 -22.11
C ILE A 23 -3.19 8.00 -22.93
N HIS A 24 -2.12 8.61 -23.43
CA HIS A 24 -1.08 7.94 -24.21
C HIS A 24 0.05 7.45 -23.31
N LEU A 25 0.51 6.23 -23.55
CA LEU A 25 1.53 5.54 -22.76
C LEU A 25 2.73 5.19 -23.65
N GLN A 26 3.93 5.53 -23.20
CA GLN A 26 5.18 5.18 -23.87
C GLN A 26 6.29 4.98 -22.83
N ASP A 27 7.09 3.92 -22.98
CA ASP A 27 8.25 3.62 -22.12
C ASP A 27 7.94 3.65 -20.61
N GLY A 28 6.75 3.14 -20.24
CA GLY A 28 6.28 3.08 -18.85
C GLY A 28 5.83 4.42 -18.26
N LYS A 29 5.63 5.45 -19.10
CA LYS A 29 5.20 6.80 -18.70
C LYS A 29 3.99 7.27 -19.50
N ILE A 30 3.29 8.26 -18.95
CA ILE A 30 2.28 9.01 -19.70
C ILE A 30 3.01 9.97 -20.64
N SER A 31 2.76 9.85 -21.95
CA SER A 31 3.39 10.69 -22.98
C SER A 31 2.53 11.89 -23.39
N ALA A 32 1.20 11.74 -23.37
CA ALA A 32 0.23 12.80 -23.68
C ALA A 32 -1.14 12.49 -23.06
N ILE A 33 -1.98 13.51 -22.92
CA ILE A 33 -3.38 13.42 -22.51
C ILE A 33 -4.19 14.36 -23.40
N ASP A 34 -5.11 13.80 -24.17
CA ASP A 34 -5.86 14.53 -25.19
C ASP A 34 -7.38 14.38 -24.99
N ALA A 35 -8.13 15.46 -25.21
CA ALA A 35 -9.58 15.43 -25.12
C ALA A 35 -10.20 14.70 -26.32
N GLN A 36 -11.24 13.89 -26.09
CA GLN A 36 -12.01 13.22 -27.12
C GLN A 36 -13.31 13.96 -27.40
N SER A 37 -13.70 14.05 -28.68
CA SER A 37 -14.99 14.60 -29.10
C SER A 37 -16.18 13.62 -28.95
N GLY A 38 -15.90 12.36 -28.61
CA GLY A 38 -16.88 11.29 -28.44
C GLY A 38 -16.24 9.97 -28.02
N VAL A 39 -17.04 8.91 -27.99
CA VAL A 39 -16.56 7.55 -27.67
C VAL A 39 -15.71 7.02 -28.84
N MET A 40 -14.52 6.52 -28.53
CA MET A 40 -13.61 5.88 -29.48
C MET A 40 -13.78 4.35 -29.48
N PRO A 41 -13.59 3.68 -30.62
CA PRO A 41 -13.61 2.22 -30.69
C PRO A 41 -12.36 1.61 -30.04
N ILE A 42 -12.51 0.43 -29.43
CA ILE A 42 -11.39 -0.34 -28.90
C ILE A 42 -10.49 -0.87 -30.03
N THR A 43 -9.18 -0.81 -29.83
CA THR A 43 -8.15 -1.32 -30.74
C THR A 43 -7.16 -2.20 -30.01
N GLU A 44 -6.32 -2.92 -30.76
CA GLU A 44 -5.16 -3.60 -30.18
C GLU A 44 -4.29 -2.60 -29.38
N ASN A 45 -3.78 -3.03 -28.23
CA ASN A 45 -3.00 -2.23 -27.28
C ASN A 45 -3.71 -1.01 -26.65
N SER A 46 -5.04 -0.92 -26.78
CA SER A 46 -5.87 0.04 -26.03
C SER A 46 -6.57 -0.63 -24.85
N LEU A 47 -6.59 0.04 -23.70
CA LEU A 47 -7.51 -0.26 -22.60
C LEU A 47 -8.70 0.69 -22.69
N ASP A 48 -9.89 0.16 -22.89
CA ASP A 48 -11.12 0.95 -22.86
C ASP A 48 -11.54 1.17 -21.40
N ALA A 49 -11.61 2.42 -20.96
CA ALA A 49 -12.13 2.77 -19.64
C ALA A 49 -13.66 2.72 -19.59
N GLU A 50 -14.34 2.53 -20.72
CA GLU A 50 -15.79 2.38 -20.84
C GLU A 50 -16.57 3.55 -20.21
N GLN A 51 -16.04 4.78 -20.34
CA GLN A 51 -16.56 6.00 -19.72
C GLN A 51 -16.51 6.00 -18.18
N GLY A 52 -15.75 5.07 -17.61
CA GLY A 52 -15.37 5.03 -16.20
C GLY A 52 -14.36 6.10 -15.83
N LEU A 53 -14.16 6.27 -14.53
CA LEU A 53 -13.24 7.25 -13.98
C LEU A 53 -11.82 6.66 -13.93
N VAL A 54 -10.86 7.39 -14.47
CA VAL A 54 -9.43 7.07 -14.37
C VAL A 54 -8.79 8.07 -13.42
N ILE A 55 -8.09 7.54 -12.41
CA ILE A 55 -7.41 8.32 -11.38
C ILE A 55 -6.00 7.75 -11.18
N PRO A 56 -5.07 8.54 -10.62
CA PRO A 56 -3.82 8.00 -10.11
C PRO A 56 -4.10 6.93 -9.02
N PRO A 57 -3.12 6.08 -8.70
CA PRO A 57 -3.28 5.07 -7.66
C PRO A 57 -3.73 5.65 -6.32
N PHE A 58 -4.48 4.87 -5.55
CA PHE A 58 -4.76 5.22 -4.17
C PHE A 58 -3.49 5.17 -3.31
N VAL A 59 -3.53 5.92 -2.20
CA VAL A 59 -2.43 6.03 -1.24
C VAL A 59 -2.91 5.61 0.13
N GLU A 60 -2.14 4.75 0.81
CA GLU A 60 -2.27 4.48 2.24
C GLU A 60 -1.17 5.25 2.99
N PRO A 61 -1.47 6.45 3.52
CA PRO A 61 -0.46 7.30 4.13
C PRO A 61 -0.10 6.88 5.57
N HIS A 62 -0.88 6.01 6.22
CA HIS A 62 -0.64 5.61 7.61
C HIS A 62 -1.22 4.22 7.92
N ILE A 63 -0.36 3.21 7.95
CA ILE A 63 -0.73 1.86 8.42
C ILE A 63 0.35 1.21 9.29
N HIS A 64 -0.02 0.21 10.08
CA HIS A 64 0.91 -0.62 10.86
C HIS A 64 0.97 -2.05 10.28
N LEU A 65 1.87 -2.30 9.33
CA LEU A 65 2.05 -3.62 8.71
C LEU A 65 2.79 -4.60 9.63
N ASP A 66 3.55 -4.13 10.60
CA ASP A 66 4.18 -4.97 11.63
C ASP A 66 3.15 -5.59 12.59
N THR A 67 2.06 -4.85 12.88
CA THR A 67 0.97 -5.29 13.78
C THR A 67 -0.25 -5.85 13.04
N THR A 68 -0.29 -5.77 11.71
CA THR A 68 -1.46 -6.23 10.93
C THR A 68 -1.72 -7.72 11.18
N GLN A 69 -2.98 -8.13 11.13
CA GLN A 69 -3.41 -9.53 11.28
C GLN A 69 -3.02 -10.19 12.61
N THR A 70 -2.88 -9.43 13.72
CA THR A 70 -2.58 -10.00 15.05
C THR A 70 -3.66 -9.76 16.10
N ALA A 71 -4.85 -9.32 15.70
CA ALA A 71 -5.95 -9.10 16.65
C ALA A 71 -6.28 -10.40 17.40
N GLY A 72 -6.40 -10.33 18.73
CA GLY A 72 -6.67 -11.48 19.58
C GLY A 72 -5.46 -12.37 19.91
N GLN A 73 -4.24 -11.96 19.55
CA GLN A 73 -3.02 -12.74 19.79
C GLN A 73 -2.05 -12.00 20.73
N PRO A 74 -1.76 -12.51 21.94
CA PRO A 74 -2.42 -13.65 22.60
C PRO A 74 -3.79 -13.29 23.19
N ASN A 75 -4.07 -12.00 23.37
CA ASN A 75 -5.29 -11.52 24.01
C ASN A 75 -5.96 -10.42 23.17
N TRP A 76 -7.27 -10.30 23.29
CA TRP A 76 -8.04 -9.21 22.70
C TRP A 76 -7.92 -7.94 23.54
N ASN A 77 -7.96 -6.78 22.86
CA ASN A 77 -8.18 -5.49 23.51
C ASN A 77 -9.68 -5.40 23.88
N GLN A 78 -10.02 -5.61 25.15
CA GLN A 78 -11.40 -5.70 25.63
C GLN A 78 -12.03 -4.32 25.78
N SER A 79 -11.27 -3.32 26.25
CA SER A 79 -11.78 -1.95 26.46
C SER A 79 -11.86 -1.14 25.17
N GLY A 80 -11.16 -1.55 24.12
CA GLY A 80 -11.04 -0.78 22.87
C GLY A 80 -10.21 0.50 23.01
N THR A 81 -9.43 0.64 24.08
CA THR A 81 -8.61 1.84 24.32
C THR A 81 -7.24 1.73 23.66
N LEU A 82 -6.63 2.88 23.37
CA LEU A 82 -5.26 2.96 22.85
C LEU A 82 -4.25 2.29 23.79
N PHE A 83 -4.35 2.57 25.09
CA PHE A 83 -3.40 2.08 26.10
C PHE A 83 -3.45 0.56 26.22
N GLU A 84 -4.65 -0.02 26.29
CA GLU A 84 -4.78 -1.47 26.29
C GLU A 84 -4.25 -2.07 24.98
N GLY A 85 -4.50 -1.43 23.84
CA GLY A 85 -3.93 -1.86 22.56
C GLY A 85 -2.40 -1.90 22.55
N ILE A 86 -1.75 -0.94 23.21
CA ILE A 86 -0.28 -0.91 23.39
C ILE A 86 0.18 -2.06 24.29
N GLU A 87 -0.55 -2.38 25.35
CA GLU A 87 -0.26 -3.53 26.22
C GLU A 87 -0.39 -4.86 25.48
N ARG A 88 -1.50 -5.08 24.76
CA ARG A 88 -1.72 -6.28 23.93
C ARG A 88 -0.65 -6.42 22.85
N TRP A 89 -0.26 -5.32 22.23
CA TRP A 89 0.86 -5.33 21.28
C TRP A 89 2.19 -5.68 21.96
N ALA A 90 2.45 -5.19 23.18
CA ALA A 90 3.67 -5.55 23.90
C ALA A 90 3.76 -7.06 24.17
N GLU A 91 2.64 -7.70 24.50
CA GLU A 91 2.54 -9.17 24.62
C GLU A 91 2.84 -9.85 23.27
N ARG A 92 2.22 -9.39 22.18
CA ARG A 92 2.43 -9.95 20.84
C ARG A 92 3.86 -9.78 20.33
N LYS A 93 4.50 -8.66 20.67
CA LYS A 93 5.85 -8.31 20.25
C LYS A 93 6.89 -9.31 20.73
N ALA A 94 6.72 -9.86 21.94
CA ALA A 94 7.58 -10.92 22.49
C ALA A 94 7.53 -12.24 21.69
N LEU A 95 6.51 -12.39 20.83
CA LEU A 95 6.27 -13.60 20.03
C LEU A 95 6.60 -13.39 18.53
N LEU A 96 7.17 -12.25 18.15
CA LEU A 96 7.48 -11.98 16.75
C LEU A 96 8.62 -12.86 16.26
N THR A 97 8.48 -13.35 15.04
CA THR A 97 9.57 -13.89 14.24
C THR A 97 9.66 -13.11 12.94
N HIS A 98 10.80 -13.19 12.27
CA HIS A 98 11.03 -12.50 11.00
C HIS A 98 9.98 -12.90 9.95
N ASP A 99 9.80 -14.20 9.73
CA ASP A 99 8.86 -14.72 8.73
C ASP A 99 7.40 -14.44 9.08
N ASP A 100 7.04 -14.46 10.37
CA ASP A 100 5.70 -14.08 10.83
C ASP A 100 5.33 -12.66 10.41
N VAL A 101 6.25 -11.70 10.60
CA VAL A 101 6.03 -10.31 10.18
C VAL A 101 5.88 -10.22 8.67
N LYS A 102 6.78 -10.87 7.91
CA LYS A 102 6.74 -10.85 6.43
C LYS A 102 5.43 -11.41 5.90
N GLN A 103 4.98 -12.56 6.40
CA GLN A 103 3.77 -13.23 5.93
C GLN A 103 2.52 -12.36 6.13
N ARG A 104 2.35 -11.79 7.32
CA ARG A 104 1.21 -10.92 7.63
C ARG A 104 1.25 -9.61 6.82
N ALA A 105 2.42 -8.99 6.71
CA ALA A 105 2.59 -7.79 5.89
C ALA A 105 2.24 -8.07 4.42
N TRP A 106 2.73 -9.18 3.85
CA TRP A 106 2.41 -9.60 2.49
C TRP A 106 0.93 -9.88 2.27
N GLN A 107 0.24 -10.47 3.25
CA GLN A 107 -1.20 -10.69 3.17
C GLN A 107 -1.95 -9.37 3.01
N THR A 108 -1.67 -8.39 3.87
CA THR A 108 -2.32 -7.08 3.80
C THR A 108 -1.90 -6.29 2.55
N LEU A 109 -0.63 -6.35 2.14
CA LEU A 109 -0.15 -5.70 0.91
C LEU A 109 -0.86 -6.24 -0.34
N LYS A 110 -1.11 -7.55 -0.43
CA LYS A 110 -1.89 -8.13 -1.54
C LYS A 110 -3.31 -7.58 -1.60
N TRP A 111 -3.95 -7.36 -0.45
CA TRP A 111 -5.25 -6.71 -0.41
C TRP A 111 -5.18 -5.25 -0.85
N GLN A 112 -4.12 -4.53 -0.47
CA GLN A 112 -3.90 -3.16 -0.92
C GLN A 112 -3.70 -3.07 -2.45
N ILE A 113 -2.92 -3.98 -3.03
CA ILE A 113 -2.74 -4.09 -4.50
C ILE A 113 -4.09 -4.34 -5.17
N ALA A 114 -4.89 -5.29 -4.66
CA ALA A 114 -6.22 -5.60 -5.21
C ALA A 114 -7.18 -4.41 -5.15
N ASN A 115 -6.95 -3.48 -4.22
CA ASN A 115 -7.74 -2.26 -4.05
C ASN A 115 -7.14 -1.03 -4.77
N GLY A 116 -6.15 -1.21 -5.65
CA GLY A 116 -5.57 -0.13 -6.44
C GLY A 116 -4.63 0.81 -5.68
N ILE A 117 -4.09 0.37 -4.54
CA ILE A 117 -3.08 1.13 -3.78
C ILE A 117 -1.68 0.79 -4.29
N GLN A 118 -0.92 1.81 -4.70
CA GLN A 118 0.48 1.66 -5.13
C GLN A 118 1.47 2.43 -4.24
N HIS A 119 1.00 3.27 -3.32
CA HIS A 119 1.86 3.99 -2.38
C HIS A 119 1.41 3.74 -0.96
N VAL A 120 2.33 3.22 -0.13
CA VAL A 120 2.04 2.87 1.27
C VAL A 120 3.11 3.47 2.17
N ARG A 121 2.70 4.09 3.28
CA ARG A 121 3.59 4.45 4.38
C ARG A 121 3.21 3.67 5.62
N THR A 122 4.15 2.84 6.10
CA THR A 122 3.94 2.02 7.28
C THR A 122 4.82 2.43 8.45
N HIS A 123 4.27 2.38 9.65
CA HIS A 123 4.94 2.63 10.91
C HIS A 123 5.34 1.32 11.57
N VAL A 124 6.63 1.11 11.76
CA VAL A 124 7.17 -0.11 12.38
C VAL A 124 7.68 0.21 13.77
N ASP A 125 7.21 -0.51 14.79
CA ASP A 125 7.64 -0.33 16.18
C ASP A 125 9.13 -0.68 16.34
N VAL A 126 9.95 0.34 16.62
CA VAL A 126 11.40 0.19 16.89
C VAL A 126 11.73 0.20 18.39
N SER A 127 10.71 0.17 19.26
CA SER A 127 10.87 0.02 20.72
C SER A 127 11.16 -1.44 21.10
N ASP A 128 12.07 -2.08 20.36
CA ASP A 128 12.53 -3.47 20.46
C ASP A 128 14.01 -3.51 20.06
N ALA A 129 14.87 -3.92 20.99
CA ALA A 129 16.31 -3.99 20.77
C ALA A 129 16.71 -4.95 19.65
N THR A 130 15.87 -5.96 19.37
CA THR A 130 16.14 -6.94 18.31
C THR A 130 15.81 -6.39 16.91
N LEU A 131 15.00 -5.32 16.82
CA LEU A 131 14.50 -4.72 15.59
C LEU A 131 13.90 -5.76 14.62
N THR A 132 13.26 -6.81 15.15
CA THR A 132 12.82 -7.97 14.35
C THR A 132 11.85 -7.56 13.26
N ALA A 133 10.83 -6.77 13.60
CA ALA A 133 9.85 -6.27 12.62
C ALA A 133 10.47 -5.32 11.58
N LEU A 134 11.43 -4.47 11.98
CA LEU A 134 12.07 -3.53 11.06
C LEU A 134 12.91 -4.26 9.99
N LYS A 135 13.69 -5.28 10.39
CA LYS A 135 14.47 -6.09 9.45
C LYS A 135 13.57 -6.81 8.45
N ALA A 136 12.48 -7.44 8.92
CA ALA A 136 11.49 -8.08 8.07
C ALA A 136 10.85 -7.09 7.08
N MET A 137 10.46 -5.90 7.55
CA MET A 137 9.81 -4.91 6.68
C MET A 137 10.76 -4.28 5.65
N LEU A 138 12.06 -4.18 5.94
CA LEU A 138 13.05 -3.75 4.95
C LEU A 138 13.20 -4.75 3.80
N GLU A 139 13.11 -6.06 4.08
CA GLU A 139 13.05 -7.09 3.03
C GLU A 139 11.74 -7.00 2.24
N VAL A 140 10.59 -6.93 2.93
CA VAL A 140 9.27 -6.78 2.28
C VAL A 140 9.25 -5.58 1.35
N LYS A 141 9.85 -4.45 1.75
CA LYS A 141 9.97 -3.26 0.90
C LYS A 141 10.65 -3.56 -0.44
N GLN A 142 11.70 -4.37 -0.46
CA GLN A 142 12.38 -4.74 -1.70
C GLN A 142 11.54 -5.72 -2.52
N GLU A 143 10.93 -6.70 -1.86
CA GLU A 143 10.15 -7.73 -2.52
C GLU A 143 8.87 -7.17 -3.16
N VAL A 144 8.22 -6.19 -2.54
CA VAL A 144 6.96 -5.60 -3.02
C VAL A 144 7.16 -4.44 -4.01
N ALA A 145 8.39 -3.98 -4.22
CA ALA A 145 8.71 -2.82 -5.06
C ALA A 145 8.13 -2.85 -6.49
N PRO A 146 7.94 -4.01 -7.16
CA PRO A 146 7.29 -4.04 -8.47
C PRO A 146 5.81 -3.60 -8.46
N TRP A 147 5.16 -3.54 -7.28
CA TRP A 147 3.74 -3.25 -7.14
C TRP A 147 3.44 -2.05 -6.23
N ILE A 148 4.23 -1.86 -5.17
CA ILE A 148 4.00 -0.81 -4.17
C ILE A 148 5.31 -0.09 -3.83
N ASP A 149 5.27 1.23 -3.84
CA ASP A 149 6.26 2.09 -3.19
C ASP A 149 6.02 2.13 -1.68
N LEU A 150 6.83 1.37 -0.94
CA LEU A 150 6.71 1.26 0.51
C LEU A 150 7.67 2.21 1.24
N GLN A 151 7.11 3.17 1.97
CA GLN A 151 7.82 4.00 2.94
C GLN A 151 7.73 3.38 4.35
N ILE A 152 8.84 3.39 5.07
CA ILE A 152 8.92 2.85 6.44
C ILE A 152 9.28 3.98 7.40
N VAL A 153 8.44 4.17 8.42
CA VAL A 153 8.67 5.08 9.53
C VAL A 153 9.18 4.27 10.72
N ALA A 154 10.36 4.63 11.23
CA ALA A 154 10.84 4.14 12.51
C ALA A 154 9.99 4.74 13.64
N PHE A 155 9.07 3.95 14.19
CA PHE A 155 8.07 4.42 15.14
C PHE A 155 8.40 4.01 16.57
N LEU A 156 8.70 4.99 17.43
CA LEU A 156 8.94 4.77 18.86
C LEU A 156 7.61 4.69 19.61
N ARG A 157 6.96 3.53 19.56
CA ARG A 157 5.64 3.33 20.18
C ARG A 157 5.63 3.58 21.70
N LYS A 158 6.73 3.28 22.41
CA LYS A 158 6.86 3.55 23.86
C LYS A 158 7.39 4.95 24.21
N GLY A 159 7.75 5.78 23.22
CA GLY A 159 8.39 7.08 23.43
C GLY A 159 9.87 7.01 23.84
N PHE A 160 10.56 8.16 23.82
CA PHE A 160 11.99 8.29 24.16
C PHE A 160 12.27 8.27 25.67
N VAL A 161 11.32 8.69 26.50
CA VAL A 161 11.47 8.77 27.96
C VAL A 161 10.45 7.85 28.60
N VAL A 162 10.90 6.67 29.01
CA VAL A 162 10.15 5.84 29.97
C VAL A 162 10.76 6.13 31.33
N SER A 163 10.12 7.01 32.11
CA SER A 163 10.46 7.18 33.52
C SER A 163 10.29 5.83 34.20
N GLN A 164 11.38 5.14 34.53
CA GLN A 164 11.35 4.07 35.52
C GLN A 164 11.01 4.72 36.86
N ARG A 165 9.73 4.62 37.25
CA ARG A 165 9.32 4.75 38.65
C ARG A 165 8.82 3.40 39.10
#